data_AF-A0A941RHQ8-F1
#
_entry.id   AF-A0A941RHQ8-F1
#
_cell.length_a   1.000
_cell.length_b   1.000
_cell.length_c   1.000
_cell.angle_alpha   90.00
_cell.angle_beta   90.00
_cell.angle_gamma   90.00
#
_symmetry.space_group_name_H-M   'P 1'
#
loop_
_entity.id
_entity.type
_entity.pdbx_description
1 polymer ?
#
loop_
_entity_poly.entity_id
_entity_poly.type
_entity_poly.pdbx_seq_one_letter_code
_entity_poly.pdbx_strand_id
1 'polypeptide(L)' 'MTKLLINLSPETISKLDQLAKQKHSPRSLLIRKSIDAWIKNHPPLETEDVFGILKNQPLESLSFQRKLRDEW' A
#
# COMPACT_ATOMS: atom_id res chain seq x y z
N MET A 1 -11.09 7.64 2.27
CA MET A 1 -10.22 6.82 3.15
C MET A 1 -10.43 5.36 2.79
N THR A 2 -9.36 4.65 2.43
CA THR A 2 -9.41 3.24 2.03
C THR A 2 -8.99 2.38 3.23
N LYS A 3 -9.62 1.20 3.42
CA LYS A 3 -9.24 0.26 4.48
C LYS A 3 -8.11 -0.64 3.98
N LEU A 4 -7.10 -0.88 4.82
CA LEU A 4 -5.99 -1.78 4.55
C LEU A 4 -5.90 -2.80 5.69
N LEU A 5 -5.73 -4.07 5.34
CA LEU A 5 -5.48 -5.15 6.29
C LEU A 5 -4.00 -5.51 6.21
N ILE A 6 -3.30 -5.46 7.33
CA ILE A 6 -1.85 -5.72 7.43
C ILE A 6 -1.65 -6.77 8.51
N ASN A 7 -0.89 -7.81 8.18
CA ASN A 7 -0.47 -8.82 9.16
C ASN A 7 0.81 -8.36 9.84
N LEU A 8 0.76 -8.26 11.17
CA LEU A 8 1.89 -7.88 12.03
C LEU A 8 2.06 -8.95 13.09
N SER A 9 3.31 -9.21 13.50
CA SER A 9 3.55 -10.12 14.62
C SER A 9 3.00 -9.52 15.93
N PRO A 10 2.60 -10.35 16.90
CA PRO A 10 2.10 -9.89 18.20
C PRO A 10 3.10 -8.97 18.92
N GLU A 11 4.39 -9.29 18.82
CA GLU A 11 5.47 -8.49 19.38
C GLU A 11 5.54 -7.09 18.77
N THR A 12 5.31 -6.98 17.46
CA THR A 12 5.31 -5.69 16.74
C THR A 12 4.14 -4.84 17.19
N ILE A 13 2.95 -5.44 17.38
CA ILE A 13 1.77 -4.74 17.87
C ILE A 13 2.03 -4.19 19.29
N SER A 14 2.59 -5.01 20.18
CA SER A 14 2.92 -4.60 21.55
C SER A 14 3.91 -3.41 21.59
N LYS A 15 4.97 -3.47 20.78
CA LYS A 15 5.93 -2.35 20.66
C LYS A 15 5.26 -1.08 20.11
N LEU A 16 4.35 -1.23 19.16
CA LEU A 16 3.65 -0.10 18.54
C LEU A 16 2.67 0.56 19.52
N ASP A 17 2.01 -0.23 20.37
CA ASP A 17 1.15 0.28 21.46
C ASP A 17 1.97 1.01 22.54
N GLN A 18 3.16 0.51 22.89
CA GLN A 18 4.08 1.21 23.79
C GLN A 18 4.50 2.58 23.21
N LEU A 19 4.86 2.63 21.92
CA LEU A 19 5.20 3.86 21.23
C LEU A 19 4.02 4.84 21.14
N ALA A 20 2.82 4.34 20.88
CA ALA A 20 1.59 5.14 20.85
C ALA A 20 1.33 5.82 22.20
N LYS A 21 1.51 5.08 23.31
CA LYS A 21 1.39 5.61 24.68
C LYS A 21 2.43 6.68 24.97
N GLN A 22 3.70 6.42 24.66
CA GLN A 22 4.79 7.38 24.88
C GLN A 22 4.63 8.69 24.09
N LYS A 23 4.08 8.60 22.88
CA LYS A 23 3.87 9.76 21.99
C LYS A 23 2.49 10.41 22.14
N HIS A 24 1.65 9.94 23.07
CA HIS A 24 0.26 10.37 23.23
C HIS A 24 -0.49 10.50 21.89
N SER A 25 -0.24 9.56 20.99
CA SER A 25 -0.71 9.63 19.61
C SER A 25 -1.39 8.32 19.23
N PRO A 26 -2.44 8.36 18.39
CA PRO A 26 -3.10 7.14 17.95
C PRO A 26 -2.15 6.30 17.08
N ARG A 27 -2.23 4.98 17.23
CA ARG A 27 -1.45 4.00 16.45
C ARG A 27 -1.52 4.24 14.93
N SER A 28 -2.69 4.63 14.43
CA SER A 28 -2.92 4.91 13.00
C SER A 28 -2.09 6.09 12.49
N LEU A 29 -1.88 7.11 13.33
CA LEU A 29 -1.07 8.26 12.98
C LEU A 29 0.41 7.90 12.92
N LEU A 30 0.89 7.07 13.86
CA LEU A 30 2.26 6.56 13.82
C LEU A 30 2.51 5.71 12.57
N ILE A 31 1.61 4.77 12.26
CA ILE A 31 1.69 3.94 11.05
C ILE A 31 1.71 4.81 9.80
N ARG A 32 0.81 5.80 9.70
CA ARG A 32 0.76 6.70 8.55
C ARG A 32 2.05 7.49 8.38
N LYS A 33 2.55 8.12 9.46
CA LYS A 33 3.81 8.88 9.40
C LYS A 33 5.00 8.00 9.00
N SER A 34 5.05 6.78 9.50
CA SER A 34 6.11 5.82 9.13
C SER A 34 6.04 5.45 7.66
N ILE A 35 4.84 5.18 7.12
CA ILE A 35 4.65 4.89 5.70
C ILE A 35 5.03 6.10 4.83
N ASP A 36 4.57 7.30 5.20
CA ASP A 36 4.89 8.54 4.47
C ASP A 36 6.40 8.79 4.44
N ALA A 37 7.08 8.62 5.58
CA ALA A 37 8.53 8.74 5.68
C ALA A 37 9.26 7.66 4.87
N TRP A 38 8.75 6.41 4.89
CA TRP A 38 9.32 5.31 4.13
C TRP A 38 9.26 5.56 2.63
N ILE A 39 8.10 5.97 2.12
CA ILE A 39 7.88 6.29 0.70
C ILE A 39 8.78 7.46 0.27
N LYS A 40 8.88 8.51 1.11
CA LYS A 40 9.75 9.66 0.82
C LYS A 40 11.23 9.26 0.66
N ASN A 41 11.68 8.27 1.43
CA ASN A 41 13.06 7.79 1.41
C ASN A 41 13.30 6.68 0.38
N HIS A 42 12.23 6.06 -0.15
CA HIS A 42 12.27 5.03 -1.18
C HIS A 42 11.33 5.46 -2.31
N PRO A 43 11.67 6.55 -3.02
CA PRO A 43 10.91 6.89 -4.21
C PRO A 43 10.91 5.66 -5.11
N PRO A 44 9.75 5.30 -5.70
CA PRO A 44 9.73 4.25 -6.71
C PRO A 44 10.78 4.62 -7.74
N LEU A 45 11.63 3.66 -8.12
CA LEU A 45 12.57 3.84 -9.23
C LEU A 45 11.75 4.40 -10.39
N GLU A 46 12.03 5.64 -10.78
CA GLU A 46 11.48 6.26 -11.99
C GLU A 46 12.01 5.43 -13.16
N THR A 47 11.31 4.33 -13.44
CA THR A 47 11.50 3.47 -14.60
C THR A 47 10.86 4.15 -15.81
N GLU A 48 11.11 5.45 -15.98
CA GLU A 48 10.68 6.19 -17.16
C GLU A 48 11.35 5.67 -18.44
N ASP A 49 12.41 4.87 -18.35
CA ASP A 49 13.09 4.30 -19.53
C ASP A 49 12.93 2.78 -19.75
N VAL A 50 12.16 2.04 -18.95
CA VAL A 50 12.06 0.55 -19.13
C VAL A 50 10.66 0.06 -19.48
N PHE A 51 9.60 0.85 -19.27
CA PHE A 51 8.22 0.45 -19.57
C PHE A 51 7.64 1.09 -20.85
N GLY A 52 8.49 1.50 -21.80
CA GLY A 52 8.03 2.05 -23.09
C GLY A 52 7.06 1.12 -23.86
N ILE A 53 7.12 -0.20 -23.60
CA ILE A 53 6.27 -1.20 -24.27
C ILE A 53 4.93 -1.41 -23.53
N LEU A 54 4.89 -1.28 -22.20
CA LEU A 54 3.67 -1.54 -21.43
C LEU A 54 2.72 -0.33 -21.33
N LYS A 55 3.24 0.89 -21.58
CA LYS A 55 2.47 2.15 -21.49
C LYS A 55 1.43 2.30 -22.61
N ASN A 56 1.60 1.60 -23.73
CA ASN A 56 0.73 1.69 -24.91
C ASN A 56 -0.26 0.52 -25.07
N GLN A 57 -0.33 -0.42 -24.13
CA GLN A 57 -1.40 -1.40 -24.14
C GLN A 57 -2.54 -0.89 -23.26
N PRO A 58 -3.74 -0.61 -23.80
CA PRO A 58 -4.90 -0.40 -22.95
C PRO A 58 -5.07 -1.68 -22.14
N LEU A 59 -4.90 -1.58 -20.82
CA LEU A 59 -5.18 -2.67 -19.89
C LEU A 59 -6.69 -2.95 -19.93
N GLU A 60 -7.11 -3.73 -20.91
CA GLU A 60 -8.39 -4.44 -21.02
C GLU A 60 -8.46 -5.58 -19.97
N SER A 61 -7.87 -5.38 -18.78
CA SER A 61 -7.94 -6.36 -17.68
C SER A 61 -9.31 -6.33 -17.00
N LEU A 62 -9.97 -5.17 -16.97
CA LEU A 62 -11.30 -4.97 -16.40
C LEU A 62 -12.42 -5.55 -17.29
N SER A 63 -12.27 -5.52 -18.60
CA SER A 63 -13.22 -6.08 -19.56
C SER A 63 -13.14 -7.61 -19.60
N PHE A 64 -11.95 -8.19 -19.48
CA PHE A 64 -11.76 -9.64 -19.36
C PHE A 64 -12.40 -10.20 -18.08
N GLN A 65 -12.20 -9.52 -16.94
CA GLN A 65 -12.83 -9.93 -15.68
C GLN A 65 -14.36 -9.79 -15.68
N ARG A 66 -14.92 -8.84 -16.45
CA ARG A 66 -16.38 -8.71 -16.61
C ARG A 66 -16.98 -9.84 -17.46
N LYS A 67 -16.36 -10.18 -18.60
CA LYS A 67 -16.83 -11.28 -19.46
C LYS A 67 -16.91 -12.63 -18.73
N LEU A 68 -15.93 -12.93 -17.88
CA LEU A 68 -15.91 -14.13 -17.05
C LEU A 68 -17.06 -14.21 -16.03
N ARG A 69 -17.69 -13.07 -15.68
CA ARG A 69 -18.80 -13.03 -14.72
C ARG A 69 -20.18 -13.07 -15.39
N ASP A 70 -20.28 -12.74 -16.67
CA ASP A 70 -21.54 -12.78 -17.42
C ASP A 70 -21.84 -14.17 -18.00
N GLU A 71 -20.89 -15.10 -17.94
CA GLU A 71 -21.06 -16.50 -18.37
C GLU A 71 -21.35 -17.48 -17.21
N TRP A 72 -21.51 -16.98 -15.98
CA TRP A 72 -21.98 -17.75 -14.82
C TRP A 72 -23.32 -17.22 -14.31
#